data_AF-A0AAV5D425-F1
#
_entry.id   AF-A0AAV5D425-F1
#
_cell.length_a   1.000
_cell.length_b   1.000
_cell.length_c   1.000
_cell.angle_alpha   90.00
_cell.angle_beta   90.00
_cell.angle_gamma   90.00
#
_symmetry.space_group_name_H-M   'P 1'
#
loop_
_entity.id
_entity.type
_entity.pdbx_description
1 polymer ?
#
loop_
_entity_poly.entity_id
_entity_poly.type
_entity_poly.pdbx_seq_one_letter_code
_entity_poly.pdbx_strand_id
1 'polypeptide(L)'
;MLFEVRDLTDPVTLVFGCGFYNVGNFGGAADVIGLGRGPFSRVSQIQAGRYSHYFAPHDNDGDNSFEIFSNDVTPMTSHAMSTPFLASNSDAY
;
A
#
# COMPACT_ATOMS: atom_id res chain seq x y z
N MET A 1 -2.69 -1.36 -13.19
CA MET A 1 -3.07 -0.48 -12.07
C MET A 1 -2.14 0.72 -12.10
N LEU A 2 -2.63 1.90 -12.45
CA LEU A 2 -1.86 3.14 -12.40
C LEU A 2 -2.04 3.73 -11.00
N PHE A 3 -0.96 3.84 -10.23
CA PHE A 3 -0.99 4.49 -8.92
C PHE A 3 -0.80 5.99 -9.11
N GLU A 4 -1.87 6.76 -8.91
CA GLU A 4 -1.80 8.22 -8.90
C GLU A 4 -1.64 8.68 -7.45
N VAL A 5 -0.50 9.31 -7.14
CA VAL A 5 -0.27 9.91 -5.82
C VAL A 5 -0.92 11.28 -5.80
N ARG A 6 -2.04 11.41 -5.11
CA ARG A 6 -2.78 12.66 -4.93
C ARG A 6 -2.53 13.20 -3.52
N ASP A 7 -2.51 14.53 -3.38
CA ASP A 7 -2.37 15.25 -2.10
C ASP A 7 -1.07 14.99 -1.30
N LEU A 8 0.09 15.20 -1.92
CA LEU A 8 1.33 15.45 -1.16
C LEU A 8 1.52 16.96 -1.01
N THR A 9 1.17 17.50 0.16
CA THR A 9 1.35 18.93 0.50
C THR A 9 2.79 19.30 0.82
N ASP A 10 3.67 18.31 1.05
CA ASP A 10 5.10 18.46 1.31
C ASP A 10 5.93 17.61 0.32
N PRO A 11 7.13 18.07 -0.10
CA PRO A 11 8.02 17.28 -0.95
C PRO A 11 8.54 16.06 -0.17
N VAL A 12 7.93 14.91 -0.40
CA VAL A 12 8.39 13.64 0.17
C VAL A 12 9.44 13.04 -0.76
N THR A 13 10.65 12.83 -0.22
CA THR A 13 11.68 12.05 -0.92
C THR A 13 11.40 10.58 -0.72
N LEU A 14 11.02 9.89 -1.79
CA LEU A 14 10.78 8.46 -1.78
C LEU A 14 11.97 7.72 -2.39
N VAL A 15 12.42 6.68 -1.69
CA VAL A 15 13.45 5.75 -2.12
C VAL A 15 12.77 4.50 -2.63
N PHE A 16 13.05 4.15 -3.89
CA PHE A 16 12.60 2.93 -4.52
C PHE A 16 13.79 2.09 -4.97
N GLY A 17 13.64 0.76 -4.94
CA GLY A 17 14.59 -0.14 -5.58
C GLY A 17 14.41 -0.12 -7.10
N CYS A 18 15.47 -0.43 -7.86
CA CYS A 18 15.38 -0.64 -9.29
C CYS A 18 15.61 -2.12 -9.61
N GLY A 19 14.64 -2.73 -10.30
CA GLY A 19 14.73 -4.12 -10.75
C GLY A 19 14.97 -4.20 -12.26
N PHE A 20 16.13 -4.73 -12.67
CA PHE A 20 16.48 -4.92 -14.09
C PHE A 20 16.15 -6.32 -14.62
N TYR A 21 16.21 -7.33 -13.76
CA TYR A 21 15.99 -8.74 -14.10
C TYR A 21 14.87 -9.32 -13.25
N ASN A 22 13.67 -8.80 -13.46
CA ASN A 22 12.49 -9.22 -12.72
C ASN A 22 12.04 -10.60 -13.22
N VAL A 23 12.01 -11.59 -12.32
CA VAL A 23 11.54 -12.94 -12.61
C VAL A 23 10.12 -13.08 -12.07
N GLY A 24 9.18 -13.51 -12.90
CA GLY A 24 7.78 -13.67 -12.55
C GLY A 24 6.84 -13.03 -13.58
N ASN A 25 5.55 -13.38 -13.51
CA ASN A 25 4.52 -12.75 -14.33
C ASN A 25 3.84 -11.63 -13.52
N PHE A 26 4.07 -10.38 -13.90
CA PHE A 26 3.48 -9.20 -13.26
C PHE A 26 2.17 -8.75 -13.92
N GLY A 27 1.63 -9.51 -14.88
CA GLY A 27 0.35 -9.20 -15.52
C GLY A 27 0.32 -7.83 -16.22
N GLY A 28 1.47 -7.35 -16.68
CA GLY A 28 1.62 -6.01 -17.28
C GLY A 28 1.82 -4.87 -16.28
N ALA A 29 1.96 -5.14 -14.97
CA ALA A 29 2.39 -4.15 -13.99
C ALA A 29 3.88 -3.80 -14.20
N ALA A 30 4.22 -2.53 -13.94
CA ALA A 30 5.59 -2.03 -14.10
C ALA A 30 6.52 -2.44 -12.95
N ASP A 31 5.99 -2.52 -11.72
CA ASP A 31 6.75 -2.86 -10.52
C ASP A 31 5.81 -3.30 -9.36
N VAL A 32 6.40 -3.70 -8.24
CA VAL A 32 5.75 -4.06 -6.98
C VAL A 32 5.92 -2.96 -5.94
N ILE A 33 4.97 -2.86 -5.02
CA ILE A 33 5.01 -1.88 -3.93
C ILE A 33 5.09 -2.56 -2.57
N GLY A 34 6.08 -2.18 -1.77
CA GLY A 34 6.28 -2.72 -0.43
C GLY A 34 5.41 -2.02 0.61
N LEU A 35 4.47 -2.76 1.21
CA LEU A 35 3.59 -2.30 2.31
C LEU A 35 4.00 -2.84 3.69
N GLY A 36 5.21 -3.40 3.80
CA GLY A 36 5.73 -3.98 5.04
C GLY A 36 6.06 -2.95 6.12
N ARG A 37 6.76 -3.39 7.17
CA ARG A 37 7.14 -2.55 8.32
C ARG A 37 8.57 -2.02 8.31
N GLY A 38 9.35 -2.41 7.30
CA GLY A 38 10.75 -1.99 7.17
C GLY A 38 10.88 -0.52 6.75
N PRO A 39 12.07 0.09 6.91
CA PRO A 39 12.30 1.51 6.66
C PRO A 39 12.04 1.93 5.20
N PHE A 40 12.15 0.99 4.25
CA PHE A 40 11.89 1.22 2.83
C PHE A 40 10.44 0.93 2.43
N SER A 41 9.56 0.53 3.36
CA SER A 41 8.15 0.39 3.02
C SER A 41 7.52 1.75 2.75
N ARG A 42 6.55 1.81 1.84
CA ARG A 42 5.88 3.07 1.51
C ARG A 42 5.20 3.69 2.72
N VAL A 43 4.66 2.85 3.60
CA VAL A 43 4.01 3.23 4.86
C VAL A 43 4.98 3.99 5.77
N SER A 44 6.21 3.48 5.93
CA SER A 44 7.25 4.12 6.76
C SER A 44 7.80 5.40 6.11
N GLN A 45 8.05 5.40 4.80
CA GLN A 45 8.65 6.55 4.11
C GLN A 45 7.76 7.80 4.10
N ILE A 46 6.43 7.64 3.97
CA ILE A 46 5.46 8.75 4.02
C ILE A 46 4.94 9.03 5.43
N GLN A 47 5.47 8.34 6.45
CA GLN A 47 5.06 8.45 7.85
C GLN A 47 3.55 8.21 8.05
N ALA A 48 2.96 7.33 7.24
CA ALA A 48 1.59 6.89 7.44
C ALA A 48 1.57 5.84 8.55
N GLY A 49 0.86 6.09 9.64
CA GLY A 49 0.67 5.12 10.71
C GLY A 49 -0.26 3.97 10.32
N ARG A 50 -1.10 4.17 9.29
CA ARG A 50 -2.09 3.19 8.81
C ARG A 50 -2.28 3.31 7.30
N TYR A 51 -2.73 2.23 6.69
CA TYR A 51 -3.23 2.23 5.31
C TYR A 51 -4.47 1.34 5.21
N SER A 52 -5.31 1.60 4.21
CA SER A 52 -6.45 0.74 3.85
C SER A 52 -6.42 0.44 2.36
N HIS A 53 -6.91 -0.73 1.99
CA HIS A 53 -7.05 -1.18 0.61
C HIS A 53 -8.48 -1.65 0.38
N TYR A 54 -9.03 -1.29 -0.78
CA TYR A 54 -10.29 -1.80 -1.29
C TYR A 54 -10.02 -2.42 -2.67
N PHE A 55 -10.27 -3.74 -2.78
CA PHE A 55 -10.26 -4.42 -4.06
C PHE A 55 -11.69 -4.51 -4.58
N ALA A 56 -11.94 -3.81 -5.68
CA ALA A 56 -13.23 -3.85 -6.34
C ALA A 56 -13.51 -5.28 -6.86
N PRO A 57 -14.74 -5.81 -6.68
CA PRO A 57 -15.16 -7.05 -7.30
C PRO A 57 -15.03 -6.96 -8.83
N HIS A 58 -14.59 -8.04 -9.46
CA HIS A 58 -14.36 -8.07 -10.91
C HIS A 58 -15.64 -7.80 -11.74
N ASP A 59 -16.81 -8.08 -11.16
CA ASP A 59 -18.11 -8.04 -11.85
C ASP A 59 -18.79 -6.65 -11.81
N ASN A 60 -18.20 -5.68 -11.12
CA ASN A 60 -18.75 -4.33 -10.97
C ASN A 60 -17.99 -3.34 -11.87
N ASP A 61 -18.49 -3.12 -13.09
CA ASP A 61 -17.91 -2.25 -14.14
C ASP A 61 -17.83 -0.74 -13.80
N GLY A 62 -17.97 -0.35 -12.53
CA GLY A 62 -17.88 1.05 -12.07
C GLY A 62 -17.02 1.25 -10.82
N ASP A 63 -16.57 0.17 -10.17
CA ASP A 63 -15.82 0.26 -8.92
C ASP A 63 -14.32 0.23 -9.21
N ASN A 64 -13.63 1.29 -8.81
CA ASN A 64 -12.17 1.31 -8.82
C ASN A 64 -11.62 0.73 -7.53
N SER A 65 -10.62 -0.14 -7.64
CA SER A 65 -9.80 -0.51 -6.49
C SER A 65 -8.98 0.69 -6.05
N PHE A 66 -8.84 0.92 -4.75
CA PHE A 66 -8.08 2.05 -4.21
C PHE A 66 -7.29 1.68 -2.97
N GLU A 67 -6.21 2.43 -2.75
CA GLU A 67 -5.33 2.32 -1.58
C GLU A 67 -5.18 3.71 -0.96
N ILE A 68 -5.44 3.82 0.34
CA ILE A 68 -5.35 5.09 1.08
C ILE A 68 -4.29 4.94 2.16
N PHE A 69 -3.36 5.90 2.19
CA PHE A 69 -2.34 6.02 3.23
C PHE A 69 -2.64 7.27 4.06
N SER A 70 -3.07 7.09 5.31
CA SER A 70 -3.35 8.21 6.20
C SER A 70 -3.30 7.76 7.65
N ASN A 71 -3.07 8.71 8.55
CA ASN A 71 -3.18 8.46 9.98
C ASN A 71 -4.63 8.34 10.46
N ASP A 72 -5.59 8.84 9.66
CA ASP A 72 -7.02 8.90 10.01
C ASP A 72 -7.88 8.02 9.10
N VAL A 73 -7.33 6.88 8.67
CA VAL A 73 -8.07 5.95 7.83
C VAL A 73 -9.17 5.29 8.67
N THR A 74 -10.41 5.67 8.39
CA THR A 74 -11.62 5.06 8.96
C THR A 74 -12.10 3.92 8.07
N PRO A 75 -12.45 2.75 8.62
CA PRO A 75 -13.03 1.66 7.83
C PRO A 75 -14.33 2.12 7.17
N MET A 76 -14.40 2.06 5.85
CA MET A 76 -15.62 2.38 5.07
C MET A 76 -16.64 1.24 5.11
N THR A 77 -16.83 0.63 6.28
CA THR A 77 -17.75 -0.50 6.50
C THR A 77 -18.50 -0.29 7.80
N SER A 78 -19.79 -0.65 7.82
CA SER A 78 -20.60 -0.56 9.04
C SER A 78 -20.16 -1.54 10.14
N HIS A 79 -19.40 -2.58 9.80
CA HIS A 79 -19.03 -3.68 10.70
C HIS A 79 -17.51 -3.93 10.64
N ALA A 80 -16.73 -2.96 11.11
CA ALA A 80 -15.28 -3.09 11.15
C ALA A 80 -14.87 -4.11 12.23
N MET A 81 -14.19 -5.17 11.81
CA MET A 81 -13.60 -6.18 12.70
C MET A 81 -12.09 -6.00 12.75
N SER A 82 -11.52 -5.96 13.94
CA SER A 82 -10.08 -5.79 14.16
C SER A 82 -9.49 -7.01 14.84
N THR A 83 -8.26 -7.36 14.47
CA THR A 83 -7.46 -8.41 15.11
C THR A 83 -6.08 -7.84 15.46
N PRO A 84 -5.42 -8.33 16.53
CA PRO A 84 -4.07 -7.91 16.85
C PRO A 84 -3.11 -8.13 15.69
N PHE A 85 -2.36 -7.09 15.32
CA PHE A 85 -1.31 -7.22 14.31
C PHE A 85 -0.04 -7.73 14.97
N LEU A 86 0.22 -9.04 14.81
CA LEU A 86 1.35 -9.71 15.43
C LEU A 86 2.64 -9.43 14.64
N ALA A 87 3.71 -9.13 15.35
CA ALA A 87 5.04 -8.99 14.77
C ALA A 87 5.72 -10.35 14.73
N SER A 88 6.31 -10.72 13.59
CA SER A 88 7.27 -11.81 13.54
C SER A 88 8.66 -11.28 13.92
N ASN A 89 9.46 -12.10 14.59
CA ASN A 89 10.83 -11.73 14.94
C ASN A 89 11.74 -11.53 13.70
N SER A 90 11.28 -11.95 12.51
CA SER A 90 11.93 -11.68 11.21
C SER A 90 11.74 -10.25 10.71
N ASP A 91 10.80 -9.49 11.26
CA ASP A 91 10.45 -8.14 10.80
C ASP A 91 11.36 -7.05 11.40
N ALA A 92 12.40 -7.46 12.15
CA ALA A 92 13.33 -6.60 12.87
C ALA A 92 14.69 -6.36 12.16
N TYR A 93 14.88 -6.93 10.96
CA TYR A 93 16.10 -6.78 10.15
C TYR A 93 15.86 -5.97 8.88
#